data_AF-A0A935RLN0-F1
#
_entry.id   AF-A0A935RLN0-F1
#
_cell.length_a   1.000
_cell.length_b   1.000
_cell.length_c   1.000
_cell.angle_alpha   90.00
_cell.angle_beta   90.00
_cell.angle_gamma   90.00
#
_symmetry.space_group_name_H-M   'P 1'
#
loop_
_entity.id
_entity.type
_entity.pdbx_description
1 polymer ?
#
loop_
_entity_poly.entity_id
_entity_poly.type
_entity_poly.pdbx_seq_one_letter_code
_entity_poly.pdbx_strand_id
1 'polypeptide(L)'
;MSRFSNIAIVAIFMTVFLTIDGRSQSCSSGQINGVFHTSCYPWTSGDGTFTIPNGATSGTTTVTKNNDQPRLQRALNAALGRLVFDEADYYINDELTVYSYRTIVGTGRSSFVGNASYPILPSSSYHLSSKIVQVGTSKAIFKIGEGVQDVSIRDLALVSGFGTSGNYGILAQGGNGSNQSSLGFQFSNLKFTGFDKGIYVNAQNSAEWQFDNVRLDHSFFENCTQGVRINSHNSGWSVTSVDMLVPASGYGFYLENSTYMTLDLIIGNGPVSGTMAQALVYVNNHGNLSIRNTVAENFTYDVHLDGDSVYGTGRNYPVYLMNNTFMSGVTLKDSTVVSMGNQFGFDQADVSAIAKGTTQLYSIGDKFCFEGATCESNKGYTLQDDAILLFGTNKYKTEIDTLKLGSRTYSNLGSPGNGTAYYCSDCQQTSTCGGSGSGAFAKRINGAWSCN
;
A
#
# COMPACT_ATOMS: atom_id res chain seq x y z
N MET A 1 49.90 55.49 32.27
CA MET A 1 48.64 55.44 31.51
C MET A 1 48.88 54.55 30.27
N SER A 2 49.17 53.26 30.42
CA SER A 2 48.26 52.09 30.42
C SER A 2 47.27 52.12 29.23
N ARG A 3 47.65 51.53 28.09
CA ARG A 3 47.22 50.19 27.62
C ARG A 3 45.70 50.06 27.48
N PHE A 4 45.21 50.11 26.24
CA PHE A 4 43.97 49.43 25.86
C PHE A 4 44.32 48.21 25.01
N SER A 5 43.91 47.07 25.56
CA SER A 5 44.19 45.72 25.11
C SER A 5 43.07 45.23 24.20
N ASN A 6 43.45 44.40 23.23
CA ASN A 6 42.58 43.53 22.46
C ASN A 6 41.56 42.80 23.33
N ILE A 7 40.26 42.96 23.03
CA ILE A 7 39.22 42.03 23.48
C ILE A 7 38.99 41.04 22.34
N ALA A 8 39.48 39.82 22.54
CA ALA A 8 39.08 38.66 21.78
C ALA A 8 37.62 38.35 22.13
N ILE A 9 36.74 38.34 21.12
CA ILE A 9 35.39 37.79 21.24
C ILE A 9 35.54 36.27 21.38
N VAL A 10 35.43 35.78 22.62
CA VAL A 10 35.26 34.37 22.92
C VAL A 10 33.83 34.01 22.52
N ALA A 11 33.68 33.20 21.47
CA ALA A 11 32.40 32.56 21.13
C ALA A 11 32.05 31.59 22.26
N ILE A 12 31.13 32.00 23.12
CA ILE A 12 30.53 31.14 24.14
C ILE A 12 29.65 30.13 23.40
N PHE A 13 29.92 28.83 23.59
CA PHE A 13 29.02 27.75 23.19
C PHE A 13 27.64 28.02 23.76
N MET A 14 26.70 28.37 22.89
CA MET A 14 25.31 28.62 23.28
C MET A 14 24.67 27.27 23.57
N THR A 15 24.51 26.94 24.85
CA THR A 15 23.64 25.86 25.30
C THR A 15 22.23 26.17 24.79
N VAL A 16 21.74 25.39 23.83
CA VAL A 16 20.35 25.51 23.35
C VAL A 16 19.45 25.04 24.49
N PHE A 17 18.71 25.97 25.08
CA PHE A 17 17.66 25.67 26.05
C PHE A 17 16.34 25.53 25.31
N LEU A 18 15.74 24.33 25.36
CA LEU A 18 14.33 24.17 25.00
C LEU A 18 13.49 24.41 26.25
N THR A 19 12.61 25.39 26.19
CA THR A 19 11.51 25.56 27.14
C THR A 19 10.28 24.89 26.56
N ILE A 20 10.04 23.65 26.94
CA ILE A 20 8.73 23.02 26.92
C ILE A 20 8.47 22.67 28.40
N ASP A 21 7.38 23.19 28.98
CA ASP A 21 6.95 23.00 30.39
C ASP A 21 7.78 23.63 31.52
N GLY A 22 8.50 24.73 31.27
CA GLY A 22 9.15 25.48 32.36
C GLY A 22 10.31 24.74 33.05
N ARG A 23 10.81 23.64 32.46
CA ARG A 23 12.10 23.03 32.79
C ARG A 23 12.99 23.09 31.57
N SER A 24 14.01 23.92 31.62
CA SER A 24 15.06 23.98 30.60
C SER A 24 15.82 22.65 30.59
N GLN A 25 15.52 21.76 29.64
CA GLN A 25 16.30 20.53 29.48
C GLN A 25 17.50 20.85 28.59
N SER A 26 18.70 20.59 29.10
CA SER A 26 19.95 20.84 28.38
C SER A 26 20.33 19.62 27.56
N CYS A 27 20.73 19.85 26.32
CA CYS A 27 21.29 18.81 25.48
C CYS A 27 22.67 18.41 26.00
N SER A 28 22.86 17.12 26.26
CA SER A 28 24.16 16.53 26.58
C SER A 28 24.48 15.46 25.55
N SER A 29 25.59 15.60 24.82
CA SER A 29 26.03 14.66 23.77
C SER A 29 24.95 14.36 22.71
N GLY A 30 24.16 15.36 22.33
CA GLY A 30 23.07 15.22 21.36
C GLY A 30 21.78 14.63 21.92
N GLN A 31 21.67 14.51 23.25
CA GLN A 31 20.58 13.82 23.92
C GLN A 31 19.86 14.66 24.98
N ILE A 32 18.59 14.31 25.19
CA ILE A 32 17.76 14.74 26.32
C ILE A 32 17.30 13.47 27.04
N ASN A 33 17.62 13.33 28.34
CA ASN A 33 17.32 12.14 29.15
C ASN A 33 17.73 10.81 28.50
N GLY A 34 18.89 10.78 27.84
CA GLY A 34 19.44 9.57 27.19
C GLY A 34 18.82 9.24 25.83
N VAL A 35 17.92 10.06 25.31
CA VAL A 35 17.30 9.90 23.98
C VAL A 35 17.87 10.95 23.04
N PHE A 36 18.12 10.62 21.78
CA PHE A 36 18.57 11.60 20.79
C PHE A 36 17.40 12.44 20.30
N HIS A 37 17.60 13.75 20.21
CA HIS A 37 16.60 14.73 19.78
C HIS A 37 17.16 15.60 18.67
N THR A 38 16.38 15.88 17.62
CA THR A 38 16.81 16.74 16.50
C THR A 38 17.14 18.16 16.94
N SER A 39 16.49 18.66 18.00
CA SER A 39 16.78 19.96 18.61
C SER A 39 18.15 20.06 19.28
N CYS A 40 18.79 18.92 19.59
CA CYS A 40 20.16 18.88 20.11
C CYS A 40 21.25 18.93 19.04
N TYR A 41 20.87 19.05 17.76
CA TYR A 41 21.79 19.18 16.64
C TYR A 41 21.58 20.55 16.00
N PRO A 42 22.33 21.59 16.44
CA PRO A 42 22.19 22.93 15.89
C PRO A 42 22.74 23.01 14.47
N TRP A 43 22.31 24.06 13.76
CA TRP A 43 22.92 24.43 12.49
C TRP A 43 24.38 24.86 12.68
N THR A 44 25.23 24.51 11.72
CA THR A 44 26.60 24.98 11.60
C THR A 44 26.77 25.86 10.37
N SER A 45 27.86 26.62 10.30
CA SER A 45 28.16 27.46 9.13
C SER A 45 28.29 26.68 7.82
N GLY A 46 28.57 25.37 7.90
CA GLY A 46 28.68 24.48 6.74
C GLY A 46 27.35 23.88 6.26
N ASP A 47 26.24 24.06 6.99
CA ASP A 47 24.98 23.41 6.63
C ASP A 47 24.28 24.08 5.44
N GLY A 48 24.57 25.36 5.21
CA GLY A 48 24.07 26.12 4.07
C GLY A 48 22.59 26.53 4.18
N THR A 49 22.13 27.25 3.16
CA THR A 49 20.74 27.73 3.03
C THR A 49 20.28 27.54 1.60
N PHE A 50 18.96 27.58 1.40
CA PHE A 50 18.37 27.65 0.06
C PHE A 50 17.14 28.56 0.07
N THR A 51 16.73 28.96 -1.13
CA THR A 51 15.64 29.92 -1.33
C THR A 51 14.43 29.19 -1.90
N ILE A 52 13.28 29.37 -1.25
CA ILE A 52 12.01 28.78 -1.67
C ILE A 52 10.97 29.85 -2.01
N PRO A 53 10.00 29.59 -2.90
CA PRO A 53 8.83 30.44 -3.05
C PRO A 53 8.11 30.71 -1.72
N ASN A 54 7.69 31.96 -1.49
CA ASN A 54 6.88 32.34 -0.34
C ASN A 54 5.42 31.94 -0.59
N GLY A 55 5.02 30.77 -0.09
CA GLY A 55 3.77 30.07 -0.42
C GLY A 55 2.46 30.72 0.04
N ALA A 56 2.05 31.82 -0.59
CA ALA A 56 0.68 32.35 -0.48
C ALA A 56 0.07 32.88 -1.79
N THR A 57 0.88 33.23 -2.79
CA THR A 57 0.39 33.76 -4.08
C THR A 57 1.37 33.45 -5.20
N SER A 58 0.90 33.50 -6.45
CA SER A 58 1.68 33.40 -7.70
C SER A 58 2.67 34.57 -7.89
N GLY A 59 3.43 34.91 -6.85
CA GLY A 59 4.32 36.07 -6.78
C GLY A 59 5.78 35.66 -6.65
N THR A 60 6.64 36.46 -7.28
CA THR A 60 8.11 36.39 -7.32
C THR A 60 8.84 36.47 -5.96
N THR A 61 8.12 36.51 -4.84
CA THR A 61 8.70 36.60 -3.49
C THR A 61 9.21 35.24 -3.03
N THR A 62 10.44 35.22 -2.55
CA THR A 62 11.09 34.03 -2.02
C THR A 62 11.52 34.21 -0.57
N VAL A 63 11.70 33.11 0.16
CA VAL A 63 12.16 33.07 1.54
C VAL A 63 13.40 32.18 1.62
N THR A 64 14.44 32.65 2.29
CA THR A 64 15.61 31.82 2.61
C THR A 64 15.31 30.92 3.80
N LYS A 65 15.60 29.63 3.66
CA LYS A 65 15.50 28.62 4.70
C LYS A 65 16.87 28.01 4.96
N ASN A 66 17.12 27.65 6.22
CA ASN A 66 18.28 26.83 6.55
C ASN A 66 18.07 25.43 5.98
N ASN A 67 19.16 24.81 5.53
CA ASN A 67 19.11 23.40 5.14
C ASN A 67 19.25 22.52 6.38
N ASP A 68 18.19 21.79 6.71
CA ASP A 68 18.18 20.88 7.85
C ASP A 68 18.86 19.54 7.54
N GLN A 69 19.13 19.23 6.26
CA GLN A 69 19.65 17.92 5.87
C GLN A 69 20.95 17.56 6.60
N PRO A 70 22.00 18.42 6.65
CA PRO A 70 23.26 18.00 7.25
C PRO A 70 23.16 17.79 8.76
N ARG A 71 22.40 18.62 9.48
CA ARG A 71 22.21 18.47 10.92
C ARG A 71 21.35 17.26 11.28
N LEU A 72 20.34 16.95 10.48
CA LEU A 72 19.50 15.77 10.66
C LEU A 72 20.27 14.50 10.33
N GLN A 73 21.13 14.51 9.31
CA GLN A 73 22.01 13.38 9.02
C GLN A 73 23.00 13.13 10.17
N ARG A 74 23.58 14.19 10.77
CA ARG A 74 24.41 14.04 11.99
C ARG A 74 23.63 13.38 13.12
N ALA A 75 22.37 13.76 13.33
CA ALA A 75 21.51 13.16 14.33
C ALA A 75 21.26 11.67 14.07
N LEU A 76 20.96 11.28 12.82
CA LEU A 76 20.77 9.88 12.41
C LEU A 76 22.04 9.03 12.55
N ASN A 77 23.20 9.62 12.25
CA ASN A 77 24.50 8.96 12.38
C ASN A 77 24.81 8.66 13.85
N ALA A 78 24.53 9.62 14.74
CA ALA A 78 24.80 9.48 16.17
C ALA A 78 23.79 8.57 16.89
N ALA A 79 22.53 8.55 16.46
CA ALA A 79 21.48 7.79 17.12
C ALA A 79 21.55 6.29 16.84
N LEU A 80 22.38 5.54 17.58
CA LEU A 80 22.31 4.07 17.61
C LEU A 80 21.06 3.62 18.40
N GLY A 81 19.89 3.72 17.76
CA GLY A 81 18.59 3.40 18.36
C GLY A 81 17.54 4.46 18.04
N ARG A 82 17.01 5.12 19.07
CA ARG A 82 15.88 6.06 18.95
C ARG A 82 16.34 7.50 18.71
N LEU A 83 15.81 8.11 17.64
CA LEU A 83 15.88 9.53 17.35
C LEU A 83 14.48 10.15 17.35
N VAL A 84 14.28 11.15 18.21
CA VAL A 84 13.06 11.95 18.26
C VAL A 84 13.23 13.17 17.37
N PHE A 85 12.34 13.31 16.38
CA PHE A 85 12.14 14.55 15.66
C PHE A 85 11.23 15.42 16.51
N ASP A 86 11.78 16.49 17.08
CA ASP A 86 11.01 17.47 17.84
C ASP A 86 10.02 18.22 16.94
N GLU A 87 9.02 18.83 17.56
CA GLU A 87 8.00 19.63 16.88
C GLU A 87 8.63 20.78 16.08
N ALA A 88 8.67 20.66 14.76
CA ALA A 88 9.18 21.69 13.85
C ALA A 88 8.85 21.36 12.38
N ASP A 89 9.02 22.38 11.54
CA ASP A 89 9.14 22.21 10.08
C ASP A 89 10.63 22.11 9.70
N TYR A 90 11.04 20.95 9.22
CA TYR A 90 12.39 20.67 8.74
C TYR A 90 12.43 20.76 7.21
N TYR A 91 13.27 21.63 6.66
CA TYR A 91 13.42 21.80 5.22
C TYR A 91 14.75 21.19 4.76
N ILE A 92 14.67 20.21 3.85
CA ILE A 92 15.84 19.49 3.33
C ILE A 92 15.89 19.60 1.80
N ASN A 93 17.09 19.63 1.21
CA ASN A 93 17.27 19.63 -0.24
C ASN A 93 18.00 18.39 -0.79
N ASP A 94 18.32 17.45 0.10
CA ASP A 94 18.93 16.16 -0.22
C ASP A 94 18.38 15.07 0.72
N GLU A 95 18.79 13.83 0.49
CA GLU A 95 18.25 12.65 1.17
C GLU A 95 18.81 12.49 2.60
N LEU A 96 18.00 11.91 3.49
CA LEU A 96 18.44 11.37 4.78
C LEU A 96 18.70 9.87 4.64
N THR A 97 19.96 9.46 4.74
CA THR A 97 20.35 8.05 4.70
C THR A 97 20.01 7.38 6.02
N VAL A 98 19.24 6.31 5.96
CA VAL A 98 18.80 5.52 7.11
C VAL A 98 19.66 4.26 7.24
N TYR A 99 20.13 4.00 8.45
CA TYR A 99 20.94 2.83 8.80
C TYR A 99 20.12 1.81 9.60
N SER A 100 20.67 0.61 9.78
CA SER A 100 20.03 -0.45 10.56
C SER A 100 19.79 -0.05 12.03
N TYR A 101 18.82 -0.70 12.67
CA TYR A 101 18.53 -0.56 14.09
C TYR A 101 18.16 0.87 14.50
N ARG A 102 17.38 1.55 13.65
CA ARG A 102 16.93 2.94 13.87
C ARG A 102 15.45 2.97 14.19
N THR A 103 15.09 3.70 15.24
CA THR A 103 13.71 4.11 15.52
C THR A 103 13.62 5.62 15.36
N ILE A 104 12.99 6.07 14.28
CA ILE A 104 12.78 7.48 13.97
C ILE A 104 11.33 7.81 14.32
N VAL A 105 11.12 8.76 15.22
CA VAL A 105 9.79 9.08 15.75
C VAL A 105 9.58 10.58 15.82
N GLY A 106 8.49 11.08 15.26
CA GLY A 106 8.06 12.47 15.42
C GLY A 106 7.04 12.65 16.55
N THR A 107 6.43 13.83 16.59
CA THR A 107 5.37 14.18 17.57
C THR A 107 3.96 13.93 17.04
N GLY A 108 3.82 13.50 15.78
CA GLY A 108 2.54 13.22 15.12
C GLY A 108 2.57 13.56 13.63
N ARG A 109 1.59 13.07 12.87
CA ARG A 109 1.51 13.28 11.41
C ARG A 109 0.76 14.52 10.94
N SER A 110 0.15 15.28 11.86
CA SER A 110 -0.82 16.37 11.60
C SER A 110 -2.02 15.96 10.74
N SER A 111 -3.20 16.48 11.06
CA SER A 111 -4.48 16.10 10.42
C SER A 111 -4.91 17.03 9.28
N PHE A 112 -4.04 17.95 8.83
CA PHE A 112 -4.46 18.96 7.86
C PHE A 112 -4.59 18.38 6.45
N VAL A 113 -5.82 18.15 5.97
CA VAL A 113 -6.12 17.84 4.56
C VAL A 113 -6.05 19.16 3.78
N GLY A 114 -5.00 19.34 3.00
CA GLY A 114 -4.76 20.58 2.26
C GLY A 114 -5.43 20.55 0.90
N ASN A 115 -6.07 21.64 0.49
CA ASN A 115 -6.57 21.77 -0.88
C ASN A 115 -5.37 21.66 -1.85
N ALA A 116 -5.44 20.73 -2.82
CA ALA A 116 -4.35 20.23 -3.64
C ALA A 116 -3.59 21.29 -4.47
N SER A 117 -4.12 22.51 -4.57
CA SER A 117 -3.60 23.53 -5.49
C SER A 117 -2.37 24.28 -4.99
N TYR A 118 -2.03 24.23 -3.70
CA TYR A 118 -0.85 24.94 -3.18
C TYR A 118 -0.26 24.25 -1.94
N PRO A 119 1.07 24.11 -1.81
CA PRO A 119 1.68 23.91 -0.51
C PRO A 119 1.42 25.18 0.30
N ILE A 120 0.31 25.22 1.04
CA ILE A 120 0.05 26.29 2.00
C ILE A 120 1.16 26.17 3.05
N LEU A 121 2.15 27.05 2.98
CA LEU A 121 3.04 27.30 4.11
C LEU A 121 2.11 27.78 5.23
N PRO A 122 2.01 27.07 6.37
CA PRO A 122 1.13 27.52 7.43
C PRO A 122 1.54 28.93 7.83
N SER A 123 0.58 29.86 7.77
CA SER A 123 0.69 31.11 8.51
C SER A 123 0.93 30.74 9.97
N SER A 124 2.07 31.19 10.50
CA SER A 124 2.48 31.13 11.90
C SER A 124 1.34 30.84 12.89
N SER A 125 1.36 29.69 13.58
CA SER A 125 1.05 29.55 15.03
C SER A 125 0.77 28.13 15.54
N TYR A 126 0.66 27.08 14.71
CA TYR A 126 0.39 25.72 15.22
C TYR A 126 1.21 24.66 14.48
N HIS A 127 2.43 24.40 14.93
CA HIS A 127 3.26 23.32 14.39
C HIS A 127 2.94 21.97 15.04
N LEU A 128 1.70 21.51 15.14
CA LEU A 128 1.33 20.31 15.96
C LEU A 128 1.95 18.95 15.52
N SER A 129 2.96 18.94 14.66
CA SER A 129 3.63 17.75 14.12
C SER A 129 5.09 18.01 13.75
N SER A 130 5.91 16.98 13.84
CA SER A 130 7.23 16.91 13.22
C SER A 130 7.09 16.70 11.71
N LYS A 131 7.36 17.76 10.93
CA LYS A 131 7.15 17.79 9.48
C LYS A 131 8.46 17.95 8.72
N ILE A 132 8.74 17.08 7.77
CA ILE A 132 9.91 17.17 6.89
C ILE A 132 9.45 17.52 5.47
N VAL A 133 10.03 18.58 4.92
CA VAL A 133 9.73 19.13 3.60
C VAL A 133 10.93 18.94 2.69
N GLN A 134 10.79 18.09 1.65
CA GLN A 134 11.81 17.90 0.61
C GLN A 134 11.64 18.97 -0.46
N VAL A 135 12.63 19.86 -0.57
CA VAL A 135 12.64 20.96 -1.55
C VAL A 135 13.55 20.68 -2.74
N GLY A 136 14.39 19.65 -2.66
CA GLY A 136 15.19 19.17 -3.77
C GLY A 136 14.33 18.52 -4.85
N THR A 137 14.89 18.39 -6.05
CA THR A 137 14.24 17.74 -7.19
C THR A 137 14.78 16.33 -7.38
N SER A 138 13.88 15.39 -7.66
CA SER A 138 14.23 13.97 -7.82
C SER A 138 14.94 13.38 -6.59
N LYS A 139 14.44 13.70 -5.39
CA LYS A 139 15.01 13.28 -4.10
C LYS A 139 14.00 12.58 -3.21
N ALA A 140 14.48 11.64 -2.41
CA ALA A 140 13.71 11.08 -1.30
C ALA A 140 13.83 11.95 -0.02
N ILE A 141 12.89 11.84 0.92
CA ILE A 141 13.18 12.28 2.30
C ILE A 141 14.07 11.25 2.97
N PHE A 142 13.61 10.01 3.08
CA PHE A 142 14.40 8.91 3.63
C PHE A 142 14.87 7.99 2.52
N LYS A 143 16.17 7.68 2.52
CA LYS A 143 16.76 6.68 1.65
C LYS A 143 17.26 5.49 2.46
N ILE A 144 16.80 4.31 2.07
CA ILE A 144 17.20 3.03 2.63
C ILE A 144 17.94 2.26 1.54
N GLY A 145 19.19 1.91 1.82
CA GLY A 145 20.04 1.15 0.92
C GLY A 145 19.96 -0.37 1.14
N GLU A 146 20.97 -1.06 0.62
CA GLU A 146 21.19 -2.49 0.78
C GLU A 146 21.67 -2.85 2.20
N GLY A 147 21.35 -4.06 2.67
CA GLY A 147 21.79 -4.60 3.96
C GLY A 147 21.22 -3.88 5.19
N VAL A 148 20.21 -3.04 5.03
CA VAL A 148 19.59 -2.29 6.14
C VAL A 148 18.55 -3.16 6.83
N GLN A 149 18.59 -3.22 8.16
CA GLN A 149 17.73 -4.09 8.96
C GLN A 149 17.10 -3.35 10.14
N ASP A 150 15.90 -3.80 10.54
CA ASP A 150 15.24 -3.40 11.79
C ASP A 150 15.10 -1.88 11.95
N VAL A 151 14.33 -1.27 11.04
CA VAL A 151 14.06 0.18 11.04
C VAL A 151 12.59 0.45 11.29
N SER A 152 12.31 1.38 12.20
CA SER A 152 10.97 1.93 12.42
C SER A 152 10.97 3.43 12.13
N ILE A 153 9.99 3.90 11.35
CA ILE A 153 9.74 5.31 11.09
C ILE A 153 8.27 5.61 11.37
N ARG A 154 8.00 6.54 12.29
CA ARG A 154 6.62 6.83 12.70
C ARG A 154 6.36 8.24 13.17
N ASP A 155 5.08 8.60 13.21
CA ASP A 155 4.58 9.85 13.79
C ASP A 155 5.17 11.11 13.10
N LEU A 156 5.31 11.06 11.78
CA LEU A 156 5.91 12.13 10.96
C LEU A 156 4.99 12.55 9.81
N ALA A 157 5.06 13.83 9.47
CA ALA A 157 4.53 14.36 8.22
C ALA A 157 5.67 14.53 7.20
N LEU A 158 5.51 13.94 6.01
CA LEU A 158 6.45 13.96 4.91
C LEU A 158 5.82 14.70 3.74
N VAL A 159 6.49 15.72 3.22
CA VAL A 159 5.92 16.62 2.20
C VAL A 159 6.92 16.87 1.07
N SER A 160 6.47 16.75 -0.18
CA SER A 160 7.20 17.30 -1.34
C SER A 160 6.92 18.80 -1.45
N GLY A 161 7.96 19.62 -1.35
CA GLY A 161 7.84 21.08 -1.32
C GLY A 161 7.52 21.71 -2.68
N PHE A 162 8.08 21.20 -3.78
CA PHE A 162 7.97 21.81 -5.12
C PHE A 162 7.79 20.76 -6.22
N GLY A 163 6.54 20.38 -6.47
CA GLY A 163 6.16 19.45 -7.53
C GLY A 163 6.18 17.98 -7.10
N THR A 164 5.42 17.18 -7.82
CA THR A 164 5.30 15.73 -7.58
C THR A 164 6.46 14.98 -8.23
N SER A 165 6.84 15.34 -9.46
CA SER A 165 7.74 14.54 -10.30
C SER A 165 9.10 14.22 -9.67
N GLY A 166 9.39 12.93 -9.55
CA GLY A 166 10.68 12.40 -9.08
C GLY A 166 10.94 12.46 -7.58
N ASN A 167 10.10 13.14 -6.78
CA ASN A 167 10.28 13.21 -5.34
C ASN A 167 9.60 12.05 -4.63
N TYR A 168 10.28 11.53 -3.60
CA TYR A 168 9.82 10.35 -2.84
C TYR A 168 9.73 10.63 -1.34
N GLY A 169 8.73 10.08 -0.67
CA GLY A 169 8.72 10.11 0.80
C GLY A 169 9.80 9.19 1.36
N ILE A 170 9.70 7.91 1.04
CA ILE A 170 10.70 6.88 1.35
C ILE A 170 11.13 6.20 0.06
N LEU A 171 12.44 6.17 -0.19
CA LEU A 171 13.06 5.39 -1.25
C LEU A 171 13.85 4.24 -0.63
N ALA A 172 13.40 3.00 -0.87
CA ALA A 172 14.18 1.81 -0.64
C ALA A 172 14.77 1.34 -1.97
N GLN A 173 16.10 1.32 -2.07
CA GLN A 173 16.78 1.02 -3.33
C GLN A 173 17.96 0.08 -3.09
N GLY A 174 18.05 -0.96 -3.91
CA GLY A 174 19.13 -1.93 -3.88
C GLY A 174 19.15 -2.82 -5.12
N GLY A 175 19.97 -3.87 -5.08
CA GLY A 175 20.23 -4.75 -6.22
C GLY A 175 21.16 -4.11 -7.24
N ASN A 176 22.08 -3.23 -6.83
CA ASN A 176 23.05 -2.56 -7.72
C ASN A 176 24.48 -2.97 -7.39
N GLY A 177 24.81 -4.22 -7.71
CA GLY A 177 26.14 -4.80 -7.49
C GLY A 177 26.28 -5.61 -6.19
N SER A 178 25.31 -5.50 -5.27
CA SER A 178 25.16 -6.42 -4.13
C SER A 178 23.72 -6.95 -4.05
N ASN A 179 23.55 -8.13 -3.45
CA ASN A 179 22.24 -8.75 -3.23
C ASN A 179 21.90 -8.81 -1.73
N GLN A 180 22.43 -7.87 -0.95
CA GLN A 180 22.14 -7.79 0.47
C GLN A 180 20.73 -7.21 0.66
N SER A 181 19.76 -8.10 0.80
CA SER A 181 18.37 -7.76 1.09
C SER A 181 18.24 -6.94 2.37
N SER A 182 17.27 -6.04 2.37
CA SER A 182 16.96 -5.18 3.49
C SER A 182 15.66 -5.69 4.12
N LEU A 183 15.65 -5.86 5.46
CA LEU A 183 14.61 -6.64 6.15
C LEU A 183 14.10 -5.96 7.43
N GLY A 184 12.82 -6.11 7.75
CA GLY A 184 12.30 -5.73 9.08
C GLY A 184 12.02 -4.24 9.18
N PHE A 185 10.99 -3.77 8.47
CA PHE A 185 10.61 -2.37 8.45
C PHE A 185 9.24 -2.14 9.04
N GLN A 186 9.10 -1.09 9.85
CA GLN A 186 7.83 -0.66 10.43
C GLN A 186 7.59 0.81 10.14
N PHE A 187 6.61 1.07 9.28
CA PHE A 187 6.15 2.40 8.93
C PHE A 187 4.76 2.60 9.53
N SER A 188 4.62 3.52 10.49
CA SER A 188 3.34 3.69 11.19
C SER A 188 2.99 5.14 11.44
N ASN A 189 1.71 5.49 11.36
CA ASN A 189 1.23 6.85 11.60
C ASN A 189 2.02 7.91 10.82
N LEU A 190 2.26 7.65 9.53
CA LEU A 190 2.92 8.58 8.63
C LEU A 190 1.89 9.31 7.77
N LYS A 191 2.22 10.54 7.38
CA LYS A 191 1.50 11.26 6.34
C LYS A 191 2.45 11.57 5.19
N PHE A 192 2.06 11.26 3.97
CA PHE A 192 2.80 11.54 2.74
C PHE A 192 2.00 12.52 1.89
N THR A 193 2.56 13.67 1.54
CA THR A 193 1.85 14.69 0.75
C THR A 193 2.64 15.10 -0.48
N GLY A 194 2.02 14.96 -1.66
CA GLY A 194 2.48 15.59 -2.90
C GLY A 194 3.71 14.94 -3.56
N PHE A 195 3.99 13.67 -3.28
CA PHE A 195 5.13 12.96 -3.89
C PHE A 195 4.77 12.35 -5.25
N ASP A 196 5.76 12.06 -6.09
CA ASP A 196 5.58 11.11 -7.21
C ASP A 196 5.28 9.73 -6.61
N LYS A 197 6.10 9.30 -5.65
CA LYS A 197 5.85 8.06 -4.88
C LYS A 197 5.94 8.33 -3.39
N GLY A 198 4.89 8.02 -2.63
CA GLY A 198 4.94 8.11 -1.16
C GLY A 198 6.01 7.17 -0.61
N ILE A 199 5.88 5.88 -0.93
CA ILE A 199 6.92 4.87 -0.70
C ILE A 199 7.29 4.24 -2.04
N TYR A 200 8.59 4.19 -2.35
CA TYR A 200 9.12 3.57 -3.54
C TYR A 200 10.15 2.50 -3.18
N VAL A 201 9.86 1.25 -3.53
CA VAL A 201 10.84 0.16 -3.53
C VAL A 201 11.33 -0.07 -4.95
N ASN A 202 12.63 0.01 -5.15
CA ASN A 202 13.27 -0.08 -6.46
C ASN A 202 14.46 -1.06 -6.45
N ALA A 203 14.21 -2.31 -6.84
CA ALA A 203 15.25 -3.26 -7.19
C ALA A 203 15.83 -2.92 -8.57
N GLN A 204 17.09 -2.47 -8.64
CA GLN A 204 17.66 -1.89 -9.86
C GLN A 204 18.09 -2.93 -10.89
N ASN A 205 18.89 -3.93 -10.51
CA ASN A 205 19.51 -4.85 -11.47
C ASN A 205 19.53 -6.32 -11.01
N SER A 206 19.04 -6.65 -9.81
CA SER A 206 18.99 -8.04 -9.36
C SER A 206 17.58 -8.46 -8.98
N ALA A 207 17.16 -9.62 -9.48
CA ALA A 207 15.93 -10.26 -9.06
C ALA A 207 16.03 -10.82 -7.62
N GLU A 208 17.20 -10.70 -6.99
CA GLU A 208 17.53 -11.27 -5.69
C GLU A 208 17.40 -10.28 -4.54
N TRP A 209 17.52 -8.96 -4.77
CA TRP A 209 17.39 -7.99 -3.69
C TRP A 209 15.93 -7.84 -3.25
N GLN A 210 15.72 -8.05 -1.95
CA GLN A 210 14.40 -8.04 -1.33
C GLN A 210 14.29 -6.85 -0.36
N PHE A 211 13.11 -6.24 -0.33
CA PHE A 211 12.73 -5.29 0.70
C PHE A 211 11.54 -5.87 1.47
N ASP A 212 11.88 -6.70 2.46
CA ASP A 212 11.00 -7.71 3.02
C ASP A 212 10.73 -7.50 4.52
N ASN A 213 9.73 -8.21 5.04
CA ASN A 213 9.21 -8.11 6.39
C ASN A 213 8.82 -6.66 6.73
N VAL A 214 7.95 -6.11 5.88
CA VAL A 214 7.50 -4.71 5.98
C VAL A 214 6.09 -4.65 6.54
N ARG A 215 5.92 -3.81 7.55
CA ARG A 215 4.62 -3.42 8.08
C ARG A 215 4.38 -1.94 7.78
N LEU A 216 3.25 -1.65 7.15
CA LEU A 216 2.75 -0.30 6.95
C LEU A 216 1.39 -0.17 7.62
N ASP A 217 1.26 0.72 8.60
CA ASP A 217 0.00 0.89 9.32
C ASP A 217 -0.39 2.33 9.64
N HIS A 218 -1.70 2.58 9.76
CA HIS A 218 -2.28 3.86 10.18
C HIS A 218 -1.71 5.07 9.42
N SER A 219 -1.44 4.92 8.13
CA SER A 219 -0.73 5.93 7.33
C SER A 219 -1.67 6.56 6.31
N PHE A 220 -1.34 7.79 5.89
CA PHE A 220 -2.16 8.57 4.97
C PHE A 220 -1.33 9.07 3.80
N PHE A 221 -1.80 8.81 2.59
CA PHE A 221 -1.17 9.27 1.36
C PHE A 221 -2.09 10.27 0.69
N GLU A 222 -1.60 11.49 0.50
CA GLU A 222 -2.37 12.60 -0.04
C GLU A 222 -1.68 13.16 -1.28
N ASN A 223 -2.40 13.16 -2.41
CA ASN A 223 -1.93 13.71 -3.68
C ASN A 223 -0.57 13.14 -4.11
N CYS A 224 -0.30 11.88 -3.77
CA CYS A 224 0.85 11.16 -4.29
C CYS A 224 0.47 10.56 -5.65
N THR A 225 1.26 10.77 -6.71
CA THR A 225 0.97 10.16 -8.03
C THR A 225 0.86 8.64 -7.90
N GLN A 226 1.71 8.05 -7.06
CA GLN A 226 1.62 6.67 -6.61
C GLN A 226 1.77 6.66 -5.08
N GLY A 227 0.81 6.10 -4.33
CA GLY A 227 0.93 6.01 -2.88
C GLY A 227 2.10 5.12 -2.48
N VAL A 228 2.02 3.84 -2.86
CA VAL A 228 3.06 2.84 -2.66
C VAL A 228 3.39 2.18 -4.00
N ARG A 229 4.64 2.25 -4.44
CA ARG A 229 5.14 1.47 -5.58
C ARG A 229 6.15 0.44 -5.12
N ILE A 230 5.91 -0.81 -5.51
CA ILE A 230 6.82 -1.92 -5.23
C ILE A 230 7.33 -2.53 -6.52
N ASN A 231 8.64 -2.45 -6.68
CA ASN A 231 9.42 -3.21 -7.63
C ASN A 231 10.49 -4.00 -6.86
N SER A 232 10.08 -5.12 -6.23
CA SER A 232 10.99 -6.05 -5.57
C SER A 232 10.36 -7.43 -5.47
N HIS A 233 11.15 -8.46 -5.73
CA HIS A 233 10.72 -9.84 -5.55
C HIS A 233 10.85 -10.26 -4.09
N ASN A 234 10.15 -11.34 -3.73
CA ASN A 234 10.17 -12.02 -2.43
C ASN A 234 10.12 -11.04 -1.24
N SER A 235 9.33 -9.99 -1.39
CA SER A 235 9.01 -9.00 -0.37
C SER A 235 7.61 -9.25 0.21
N GLY A 236 7.58 -9.58 1.49
CA GLY A 236 6.45 -9.81 2.37
C GLY A 236 5.99 -8.51 3.02
N TRP A 237 4.76 -8.09 2.72
CA TRP A 237 4.21 -6.82 3.19
C TRP A 237 2.86 -7.03 3.87
N SER A 238 2.72 -6.46 5.07
CA SER A 238 1.43 -6.33 5.77
C SER A 238 1.04 -4.86 5.84
N VAL A 239 -0.02 -4.50 5.13
CA VAL A 239 -0.54 -3.13 5.07
C VAL A 239 -1.91 -3.08 5.72
N THR A 240 -2.11 -2.22 6.72
CA THR A 240 -3.39 -2.10 7.43
C THR A 240 -3.76 -0.67 7.77
N SER A 241 -5.05 -0.33 7.70
CA SER A 241 -5.56 0.98 8.14
C SER A 241 -4.89 2.14 7.38
N VAL A 242 -4.89 2.07 6.05
CA VAL A 242 -4.25 3.08 5.20
C VAL A 242 -5.28 3.82 4.38
N ASP A 243 -5.20 5.14 4.44
CA ASP A 243 -6.05 6.06 3.70
C ASP A 243 -5.27 6.62 2.49
N MET A 244 -5.92 6.68 1.32
CA MET A 244 -5.32 7.08 0.05
C MET A 244 -6.18 8.15 -0.64
N LEU A 245 -5.73 9.40 -0.69
CA LEU A 245 -6.26 10.42 -1.60
C LEU A 245 -5.39 10.48 -2.85
N VAL A 246 -5.86 9.86 -3.93
CA VAL A 246 -5.09 9.63 -5.15
C VAL A 246 -5.47 10.67 -6.21
N PRO A 247 -4.51 11.38 -6.82
CA PRO A 247 -4.80 12.36 -7.85
C PRO A 247 -5.25 11.68 -9.16
N ALA A 248 -5.76 12.48 -10.09
CA ALA A 248 -6.16 12.03 -11.43
C ALA A 248 -5.06 11.20 -12.11
N SER A 249 -5.43 10.08 -12.74
CA SER A 249 -4.51 9.12 -13.38
C SER A 249 -3.47 8.48 -12.44
N GLY A 250 -3.55 8.73 -11.13
CA GLY A 250 -2.66 8.16 -10.13
C GLY A 250 -3.06 6.77 -9.68
N TYR A 251 -2.23 6.18 -8.81
CA TYR A 251 -2.42 4.85 -8.25
C TYR A 251 -2.29 4.86 -6.72
N GLY A 252 -3.13 4.10 -6.02
CA GLY A 252 -2.93 3.87 -4.58
C GLY A 252 -1.72 2.98 -4.34
N PHE A 253 -1.84 1.72 -4.76
CA PHE A 253 -0.79 0.71 -4.76
C PHE A 253 -0.46 0.35 -6.21
N TYR A 254 0.82 0.48 -6.56
CA TYR A 254 1.37 0.05 -7.85
C TYR A 254 2.35 -1.09 -7.63
N LEU A 255 1.87 -2.31 -7.84
CA LEU A 255 2.61 -3.54 -7.60
C LEU A 255 3.20 -4.03 -8.94
N GLU A 256 4.38 -3.50 -9.28
CA GLU A 256 5.08 -3.82 -10.52
C GLU A 256 5.67 -5.22 -10.46
N ASN A 257 6.48 -5.45 -9.43
CA ASN A 257 6.95 -6.75 -9.00
C ASN A 257 6.74 -6.80 -7.51
N SER A 258 5.79 -7.61 -7.07
CA SER A 258 5.47 -7.79 -5.65
C SER A 258 5.44 -9.28 -5.31
N THR A 259 5.50 -9.63 -4.03
CA THR A 259 5.20 -11.00 -3.61
C THR A 259 4.08 -11.10 -2.59
N TYR A 260 4.33 -11.70 -1.44
CA TYR A 260 3.31 -12.02 -0.45
C TYR A 260 2.82 -10.74 0.23
N MET A 261 1.67 -10.21 -0.18
CA MET A 261 1.14 -8.96 0.35
C MET A 261 -0.27 -9.14 0.89
N THR A 262 -0.51 -8.55 2.05
CA THR A 262 -1.87 -8.33 2.57
C THR A 262 -2.16 -6.85 2.62
N LEU A 263 -3.26 -6.46 1.99
CA LEU A 263 -3.89 -5.15 2.08
C LEU A 263 -5.18 -5.32 2.88
N ASP A 264 -5.28 -4.63 4.01
CA ASP A 264 -6.41 -4.72 4.92
C ASP A 264 -6.87 -3.33 5.36
N LEU A 265 -8.18 -3.09 5.40
CA LEU A 265 -8.74 -1.81 5.81
C LEU A 265 -8.10 -0.63 5.06
N ILE A 266 -8.18 -0.71 3.73
CA ILE A 266 -7.70 0.35 2.84
C ILE A 266 -8.89 1.20 2.42
N ILE A 267 -8.75 2.52 2.52
CA ILE A 267 -9.77 3.47 2.05
C ILE A 267 -9.16 4.31 0.95
N GLY A 268 -9.71 4.19 -0.26
CA GLY A 268 -9.30 4.96 -1.43
C GLY A 268 -10.30 6.05 -1.80
N ASN A 269 -9.80 7.23 -2.14
CA ASN A 269 -10.61 8.30 -2.70
C ASN A 269 -9.86 8.98 -3.85
N GLY A 270 -10.43 8.89 -5.05
CA GLY A 270 -9.98 9.60 -6.23
C GLY A 270 -10.68 10.96 -6.41
N PRO A 271 -10.37 11.71 -7.47
CA PRO A 271 -10.98 13.01 -7.71
C PRO A 271 -12.47 12.89 -8.07
N VAL A 272 -13.33 13.65 -7.38
CA VAL A 272 -14.79 13.71 -7.64
C VAL A 272 -15.17 14.39 -8.96
N SER A 273 -14.23 15.08 -9.61
CA SER A 273 -14.47 15.80 -10.86
C SER A 273 -13.24 15.72 -11.77
N GLY A 274 -13.48 15.68 -13.08
CA GLY A 274 -12.41 15.52 -14.07
C GLY A 274 -12.02 14.06 -14.27
N THR A 275 -10.74 13.82 -14.59
CA THR A 275 -10.21 12.48 -14.82
C THR A 275 -10.08 11.73 -13.48
N MET A 276 -10.68 10.54 -13.41
CA MET A 276 -10.61 9.66 -12.24
C MET A 276 -9.16 9.24 -11.94
N ALA A 277 -8.93 8.76 -10.72
CA ALA A 277 -7.71 8.01 -10.43
C ALA A 277 -7.70 6.70 -11.25
N GLN A 278 -6.53 6.17 -11.58
CA GLN A 278 -6.44 5.00 -12.45
C GLN A 278 -6.84 3.73 -11.70
N ALA A 279 -6.12 3.39 -10.63
CA ALA A 279 -6.49 2.24 -9.80
C ALA A 279 -6.14 2.41 -8.32
N LEU A 280 -6.99 1.89 -7.43
CA LEU A 280 -6.59 1.75 -6.02
C LEU A 280 -5.49 0.71 -5.89
N VAL A 281 -5.65 -0.46 -6.50
CA VAL A 281 -4.63 -1.52 -6.56
C VAL A 281 -4.39 -1.91 -8.01
N TYR A 282 -3.23 -1.52 -8.55
CA TYR A 282 -2.73 -2.01 -9.83
C TYR A 282 -1.66 -3.06 -9.59
N VAL A 283 -1.76 -4.17 -10.33
CA VAL A 283 -0.86 -5.31 -10.19
C VAL A 283 -0.43 -5.78 -11.57
N ASN A 284 0.88 -5.76 -11.81
CA ASN A 284 1.47 -6.36 -12.99
C ASN A 284 1.91 -7.80 -12.69
N ASN A 285 2.77 -7.98 -11.69
CA ASN A 285 3.36 -9.26 -11.30
C ASN A 285 3.32 -9.44 -9.77
N HIS A 286 2.85 -10.60 -9.29
CA HIS A 286 2.61 -10.79 -7.86
C HIS A 286 2.81 -12.21 -7.33
N GLY A 287 3.25 -12.26 -6.06
CA GLY A 287 3.09 -13.42 -5.20
C GLY A 287 1.67 -13.52 -4.67
N ASN A 288 1.47 -14.24 -3.56
CA ASN A 288 0.13 -14.34 -2.99
C ASN A 288 -0.34 -12.95 -2.55
N LEU A 289 -1.50 -12.53 -3.03
CA LEU A 289 -2.07 -11.23 -2.71
C LEU A 289 -3.40 -11.40 -2.00
N SER A 290 -3.57 -10.76 -0.85
CA SER A 290 -4.84 -10.69 -0.15
C SER A 290 -5.28 -9.23 -0.06
N ILE A 291 -6.48 -8.94 -0.57
CA ILE A 291 -7.12 -7.63 -0.46
C ILE A 291 -8.42 -7.82 0.30
N ARG A 292 -8.53 -7.17 1.47
CA ARG A 292 -9.68 -7.35 2.35
C ARG A 292 -10.12 -6.07 3.04
N ASN A 293 -11.40 -6.02 3.41
CA ASN A 293 -12.01 -4.90 4.12
C ASN A 293 -11.74 -3.54 3.45
N THR A 294 -11.61 -3.53 2.13
CA THR A 294 -11.20 -2.36 1.35
C THR A 294 -12.39 -1.74 0.65
N VAL A 295 -12.36 -0.41 0.55
CA VAL A 295 -13.33 0.40 -0.19
C VAL A 295 -12.60 1.50 -0.95
N ALA A 296 -13.03 1.78 -2.18
CA ALA A 296 -12.51 2.90 -2.96
C ALA A 296 -13.62 3.60 -3.73
N GLU A 297 -13.49 4.92 -3.91
CA GLU A 297 -14.39 5.71 -4.74
C GLU A 297 -13.61 6.58 -5.74
N ASN A 298 -14.24 6.88 -6.88
CA ASN A 298 -13.67 7.73 -7.94
C ASN A 298 -12.39 7.19 -8.60
N PHE A 299 -12.32 5.87 -8.80
CA PHE A 299 -11.27 5.20 -9.58
C PHE A 299 -11.82 4.68 -10.90
N THR A 300 -10.94 4.44 -11.88
CA THR A 300 -11.30 3.64 -13.05
C THR A 300 -11.40 2.16 -12.64
N TYR A 301 -10.48 1.71 -11.78
CA TYR A 301 -10.47 0.38 -11.21
C TYR A 301 -10.22 0.40 -9.71
N ASP A 302 -10.95 -0.39 -8.93
CA ASP A 302 -10.55 -0.64 -7.54
C ASP A 302 -9.41 -1.66 -7.50
N VAL A 303 -9.52 -2.69 -8.35
CA VAL A 303 -8.47 -3.71 -8.54
C VAL A 303 -8.27 -3.95 -10.02
N HIS A 304 -7.02 -3.82 -10.47
CA HIS A 304 -6.62 -4.08 -11.83
C HIS A 304 -5.42 -5.02 -11.86
N LEU A 305 -5.69 -6.32 -12.09
CA LEU A 305 -4.66 -7.33 -12.34
C LEU A 305 -4.42 -7.38 -13.85
N ASP A 306 -3.28 -6.88 -14.29
CA ASP A 306 -2.93 -6.78 -15.71
C ASP A 306 -2.23 -8.06 -16.22
N GLY A 307 -1.56 -8.81 -15.33
CA GLY A 307 -0.96 -10.12 -15.62
C GLY A 307 0.19 -10.11 -16.64
N ASP A 308 0.45 -8.99 -17.31
CA ASP A 308 1.48 -8.81 -18.33
C ASP A 308 2.86 -8.64 -17.69
N SER A 309 3.45 -9.76 -17.28
CA SER A 309 4.81 -9.77 -16.77
C SER A 309 5.78 -9.20 -17.82
N VAL A 310 6.46 -8.11 -17.46
CA VAL A 310 7.55 -7.50 -18.24
C VAL A 310 8.71 -8.50 -18.50
N TYR A 311 8.79 -9.61 -17.74
CA TYR A 311 9.89 -10.58 -17.78
C TYR A 311 9.52 -11.96 -18.38
N GLY A 312 8.40 -12.08 -19.10
CA GLY A 312 8.04 -13.30 -19.85
C GLY A 312 7.74 -14.58 -19.03
N THR A 313 7.80 -14.54 -17.70
CA THR A 313 7.39 -15.63 -16.79
C THR A 313 6.59 -15.02 -15.64
N GLY A 314 5.33 -14.68 -15.92
CA GLY A 314 4.43 -14.08 -14.93
C GLY A 314 4.30 -14.94 -13.69
N ARG A 315 4.68 -14.39 -12.53
CA ARG A 315 4.29 -14.95 -11.25
C ARG A 315 2.88 -14.42 -10.99
N ASN A 316 1.90 -15.27 -11.22
CA ASN A 316 0.49 -14.97 -10.96
C ASN A 316 -0.03 -15.97 -9.92
N TYR A 317 0.47 -15.80 -8.70
CA TYR A 317 0.08 -16.63 -7.57
C TYR A 317 -1.38 -16.34 -7.15
N PRO A 318 -1.98 -17.13 -6.24
CA PRO A 318 -3.36 -16.90 -5.86
C PRO A 318 -3.64 -15.49 -5.31
N VAL A 319 -4.77 -14.90 -5.72
CA VAL A 319 -5.32 -13.64 -5.20
C VAL A 319 -6.57 -13.93 -4.39
N TYR A 320 -6.67 -13.31 -3.21
CA TYR A 320 -7.82 -13.38 -2.33
C TYR A 320 -8.48 -12.01 -2.24
N LEU A 321 -9.74 -11.92 -2.62
CA LEU A 321 -10.57 -10.72 -2.47
C LEU A 321 -11.64 -11.03 -1.42
N MET A 322 -11.59 -10.40 -0.25
CA MET A 322 -12.47 -10.75 0.86
C MET A 322 -13.13 -9.55 1.53
N ASN A 323 -14.46 -9.56 1.61
CA ASN A 323 -15.22 -8.55 2.34
C ASN A 323 -14.89 -7.11 1.89
N ASN A 324 -14.75 -6.89 0.59
CA ASN A 324 -14.52 -5.57 0.01
C ASN A 324 -15.81 -4.96 -0.53
N THR A 325 -15.84 -3.64 -0.61
CA THR A 325 -16.86 -2.89 -1.36
C THR A 325 -16.19 -2.24 -2.56
N PHE A 326 -16.41 -2.85 -3.74
CA PHE A 326 -15.94 -2.34 -5.00
C PHE A 326 -17.00 -1.43 -5.63
N MET A 327 -16.65 -0.16 -5.83
CA MET A 327 -17.48 0.88 -6.43
C MET A 327 -16.98 1.25 -7.84
N SER A 328 -15.82 0.72 -8.25
CA SER A 328 -15.23 0.90 -9.58
C SER A 328 -14.71 -0.44 -10.14
N GLY A 329 -14.30 -0.45 -11.41
CA GLY A 329 -14.01 -1.70 -12.13
C GLY A 329 -13.05 -2.66 -11.42
N VAL A 330 -13.33 -3.97 -11.54
CA VAL A 330 -12.44 -5.04 -11.11
C VAL A 330 -12.04 -5.88 -12.32
N THR A 331 -10.74 -5.97 -12.59
CA THR A 331 -10.20 -6.83 -13.66
C THR A 331 -9.24 -7.84 -13.06
N LEU A 332 -9.45 -9.11 -13.42
CA LEU A 332 -8.66 -10.26 -13.01
C LEU A 332 -8.08 -10.91 -14.26
N LYS A 333 -6.77 -11.14 -14.30
CA LYS A 333 -6.11 -11.73 -15.46
C LYS A 333 -5.06 -12.75 -15.03
N ASP A 334 -5.05 -13.88 -15.74
CA ASP A 334 -4.05 -14.95 -15.66
C ASP A 334 -3.70 -15.44 -14.25
N SER A 335 -4.67 -15.42 -13.33
CA SER A 335 -4.46 -15.74 -11.91
C SER A 335 -5.51 -16.72 -11.38
N THR A 336 -5.17 -17.48 -10.34
CA THR A 336 -6.20 -18.13 -9.51
C THR A 336 -6.76 -17.09 -8.54
N VAL A 337 -8.07 -16.89 -8.51
CA VAL A 337 -8.72 -15.89 -7.67
C VAL A 337 -9.79 -16.52 -6.81
N VAL A 338 -9.73 -16.22 -5.51
CA VAL A 338 -10.76 -16.55 -4.53
C VAL A 338 -11.41 -15.26 -4.07
N SER A 339 -12.61 -15.00 -4.58
CA SER A 339 -13.44 -13.86 -4.24
C SER A 339 -14.53 -14.29 -3.27
N MET A 340 -14.60 -13.68 -2.08
CA MET A 340 -15.54 -14.06 -1.03
C MET A 340 -16.20 -12.85 -0.37
N GLY A 341 -17.54 -12.85 -0.38
CA GLY A 341 -18.34 -11.89 0.37
C GLY A 341 -18.11 -10.44 -0.05
N ASN A 342 -17.69 -10.17 -1.28
CA ASN A 342 -17.49 -8.83 -1.78
C ASN A 342 -18.80 -8.22 -2.30
N GLN A 343 -18.85 -6.90 -2.35
CA GLN A 343 -19.91 -6.12 -3.01
C GLN A 343 -19.33 -5.45 -4.25
N PHE A 344 -20.03 -5.53 -5.38
CA PHE A 344 -19.68 -4.88 -6.64
C PHE A 344 -20.82 -3.96 -7.06
N GLY A 345 -20.79 -2.71 -6.62
CA GLY A 345 -21.84 -1.75 -6.93
C GLY A 345 -21.71 -0.44 -6.17
N PHE A 346 -22.23 0.63 -6.77
CA PHE A 346 -22.33 1.95 -6.16
C PHE A 346 -23.63 2.64 -6.59
N ASP A 347 -24.39 3.19 -5.64
CA ASP A 347 -25.57 4.04 -5.88
C ASP A 347 -26.49 3.55 -7.02
N GLN A 348 -26.88 2.26 -6.96
CA GLN A 348 -27.74 1.56 -7.93
C GLN A 348 -27.12 1.29 -9.31
N ALA A 349 -25.85 1.66 -9.54
CA ALA A 349 -25.09 1.27 -10.72
C ALA A 349 -24.21 0.04 -10.44
N ASP A 350 -24.24 -0.89 -11.38
CA ASP A 350 -23.40 -2.07 -11.34
C ASP A 350 -21.95 -1.72 -11.66
N VAL A 351 -21.04 -2.42 -11.00
CA VAL A 351 -19.61 -2.34 -11.27
C VAL A 351 -19.19 -3.47 -12.20
N SER A 352 -18.35 -3.15 -13.18
CA SER A 352 -17.77 -4.15 -14.08
C SER A 352 -16.77 -5.04 -13.34
N ALA A 353 -17.04 -6.34 -13.28
CA ALA A 353 -16.14 -7.36 -12.77
C ALA A 353 -15.79 -8.34 -13.90
N ILE A 354 -14.54 -8.36 -14.35
CA ILE A 354 -14.10 -9.11 -15.53
C ILE A 354 -12.97 -10.05 -15.16
N ALA A 355 -13.08 -11.31 -15.56
CA ALA A 355 -11.99 -12.30 -15.54
C ALA A 355 -11.54 -12.58 -16.98
N LYS A 356 -10.23 -12.58 -17.22
CA LYS A 356 -9.62 -12.70 -18.57
C LYS A 356 -8.47 -13.71 -18.61
N GLY A 357 -8.01 -14.02 -19.82
CA GLY A 357 -6.87 -14.92 -20.05
C GLY A 357 -7.16 -16.30 -19.47
N THR A 358 -6.25 -16.82 -18.65
CA THR A 358 -6.31 -18.15 -18.03
C THR A 358 -6.82 -18.13 -16.58
N THR A 359 -7.56 -17.08 -16.20
CA THR A 359 -8.04 -16.88 -14.82
C THR A 359 -8.91 -18.05 -14.34
N GLN A 360 -8.63 -18.56 -13.16
CA GLN A 360 -9.45 -19.56 -12.46
C GLN A 360 -10.13 -18.91 -11.27
N LEU A 361 -11.45 -18.78 -11.33
CA LEU A 361 -12.21 -18.00 -10.35
C LEU A 361 -13.08 -18.88 -9.45
N TYR A 362 -12.97 -18.64 -8.14
CA TYR A 362 -13.91 -19.07 -7.12
C TYR A 362 -14.61 -17.82 -6.55
N SER A 363 -15.90 -17.66 -6.80
CA SER A 363 -16.72 -16.55 -6.29
C SER A 363 -17.74 -17.09 -5.28
N ILE A 364 -17.62 -16.69 -4.02
CA ILE A 364 -18.38 -17.29 -2.92
C ILE A 364 -19.09 -16.20 -2.10
N GLY A 365 -20.40 -16.13 -2.21
CA GLY A 365 -21.21 -15.16 -1.48
C GLY A 365 -21.02 -13.71 -1.94
N ASP A 366 -20.43 -13.50 -3.12
CA ASP A 366 -20.30 -12.17 -3.71
C ASP A 366 -21.67 -11.60 -4.12
N LYS A 367 -21.80 -10.29 -3.99
CA LYS A 367 -23.01 -9.51 -4.33
C LYS A 367 -22.66 -8.52 -5.44
N PHE A 368 -23.28 -8.65 -6.60
CA PHE A 368 -23.09 -7.74 -7.74
C PHE A 368 -24.12 -6.61 -7.71
N CYS A 369 -24.08 -5.86 -6.61
CA CYS A 369 -24.96 -4.75 -6.26
C CYS A 369 -24.47 -4.15 -4.93
N PHE A 370 -24.91 -2.93 -4.62
CA PHE A 370 -24.70 -2.33 -3.30
C PHE A 370 -25.67 -2.91 -2.24
N GLU A 371 -25.28 -2.92 -0.96
CA GLU A 371 -26.16 -3.39 0.12
C GLU A 371 -27.47 -2.57 0.18
N GLY A 372 -28.60 -3.26 0.28
CA GLY A 372 -29.92 -2.63 0.26
C GLY A 372 -30.47 -2.31 -1.14
N ALA A 373 -29.67 -2.44 -2.21
CA ALA A 373 -30.15 -2.36 -3.58
C ALA A 373 -30.82 -3.67 -4.04
N THR A 374 -31.66 -3.57 -5.07
CA THR A 374 -32.20 -4.73 -5.78
C THR A 374 -31.13 -5.27 -6.72
N CYS A 375 -30.58 -6.43 -6.41
CA CYS A 375 -29.57 -7.06 -7.27
C CYS A 375 -30.26 -7.88 -8.36
N GLU A 376 -29.83 -7.71 -9.60
CA GLU A 376 -30.30 -8.55 -10.69
C GLU A 376 -29.76 -9.99 -10.54
N SER A 377 -30.63 -10.98 -10.74
CA SER A 377 -30.30 -12.40 -10.54
C SER A 377 -29.23 -12.95 -11.50
N ASN A 378 -28.99 -12.24 -12.61
CA ASN A 378 -28.12 -12.69 -13.69
C ASN A 378 -26.75 -11.99 -13.70
N LYS A 379 -26.43 -11.21 -12.66
CA LYS A 379 -25.16 -10.50 -12.56
C LYS A 379 -24.10 -11.36 -11.89
N GLY A 380 -22.88 -11.21 -12.38
CA GLY A 380 -21.71 -11.98 -12.00
C GLY A 380 -20.48 -11.48 -12.72
N TYR A 381 -19.38 -12.19 -12.55
CA TYR A 381 -18.17 -11.95 -13.33
C TYR A 381 -18.43 -12.17 -14.82
N THR A 382 -17.99 -11.23 -15.64
CA THR A 382 -17.87 -11.45 -17.09
C THR A 382 -16.61 -12.24 -17.36
N LEU A 383 -16.75 -13.43 -17.93
CA LEU A 383 -15.62 -14.27 -18.35
C LEU A 383 -15.24 -13.93 -19.79
N GLN A 384 -13.95 -13.78 -20.06
CA GLN A 384 -13.37 -13.53 -21.38
C GLN A 384 -12.19 -14.48 -21.61
N ASP A 385 -11.87 -14.73 -22.88
CA ASP A 385 -10.81 -15.66 -23.30
C ASP A 385 -11.03 -17.07 -22.72
N ASP A 386 -9.99 -17.66 -22.11
CA ASP A 386 -10.02 -18.99 -21.49
C ASP A 386 -10.31 -18.94 -19.98
N ALA A 387 -10.88 -17.83 -19.47
CA ALA A 387 -11.17 -17.67 -18.06
C ALA A 387 -12.36 -18.55 -17.66
N ILE A 388 -12.23 -19.22 -16.51
CA ILE A 388 -13.24 -20.17 -16.02
C ILE A 388 -13.73 -19.81 -14.62
N LEU A 389 -15.04 -19.95 -14.40
CA LEU A 389 -15.67 -19.89 -13.08
C LEU A 389 -15.79 -21.30 -12.51
N LEU A 390 -14.83 -21.71 -11.69
CA LEU A 390 -14.82 -23.06 -11.10
C LEU A 390 -15.95 -23.28 -10.09
N PHE A 391 -16.30 -22.23 -9.34
CA PHE A 391 -17.41 -22.25 -8.40
C PHE A 391 -17.94 -20.84 -8.17
N GLY A 392 -19.26 -20.66 -8.30
CA GLY A 392 -19.95 -19.40 -8.08
C GLY A 392 -21.16 -19.58 -7.15
N THR A 393 -21.21 -18.86 -6.04
CA THR A 393 -22.47 -18.63 -5.31
C THR A 393 -22.71 -17.13 -5.19
N ASN A 394 -23.81 -16.66 -5.76
CA ASN A 394 -24.32 -15.33 -5.49
C ASN A 394 -25.61 -15.44 -4.65
N LYS A 395 -26.15 -14.31 -4.18
CA LYS A 395 -27.36 -14.26 -3.34
C LYS A 395 -28.60 -14.95 -3.96
N TYR A 396 -28.60 -15.22 -5.28
CA TYR A 396 -29.76 -15.70 -6.03
C TYR A 396 -29.52 -16.97 -6.85
N LYS A 397 -28.26 -17.40 -7.01
CA LYS A 397 -27.86 -18.46 -7.95
C LYS A 397 -26.56 -19.13 -7.49
N THR A 398 -26.53 -20.46 -7.57
CA THR A 398 -25.28 -21.23 -7.55
C THR A 398 -24.95 -21.62 -8.98
N GLU A 399 -23.78 -21.20 -9.47
CA GLU A 399 -23.23 -21.54 -10.77
C GLU A 399 -22.03 -22.47 -10.59
N ILE A 400 -22.02 -23.59 -11.31
CA ILE A 400 -20.91 -24.54 -11.35
C ILE A 400 -20.66 -24.80 -12.84
N ASP A 401 -19.50 -24.39 -13.35
CA ASP A 401 -19.15 -24.54 -14.78
C ASP A 401 -19.05 -26.02 -15.17
N THR A 402 -18.20 -26.79 -14.47
CA THR A 402 -18.12 -28.25 -14.64
C THR A 402 -18.27 -28.97 -13.31
N LEU A 403 -19.34 -29.76 -13.16
CA LEU A 403 -19.57 -30.61 -11.99
C LEU A 403 -19.04 -32.03 -12.25
N LYS A 404 -17.88 -32.38 -11.67
CA LYS A 404 -17.38 -33.76 -11.67
C LYS A 404 -17.84 -34.50 -10.41
N LEU A 405 -18.82 -35.37 -10.56
CA LEU A 405 -19.28 -36.24 -9.47
C LEU A 405 -18.32 -37.40 -9.25
N GLY A 406 -18.19 -37.86 -8.01
CA GLY A 406 -17.53 -39.12 -7.72
C GLY A 406 -18.19 -40.26 -8.51
N SER A 407 -17.37 -41.03 -9.23
CA SER A 407 -17.84 -42.16 -10.01
C SER A 407 -17.96 -43.42 -9.15
N ARG A 408 -19.06 -44.15 -9.27
CA ARG A 408 -19.30 -45.43 -8.59
C ARG A 408 -19.93 -46.43 -9.56
N THR A 409 -19.72 -47.71 -9.32
CA THR A 409 -20.54 -48.75 -9.98
C THR A 409 -21.89 -48.88 -9.27
N TYR A 410 -22.88 -49.47 -9.92
CA TYR A 410 -24.21 -49.75 -9.39
C TYR A 410 -24.14 -50.49 -8.05
N SER A 411 -23.27 -51.50 -7.98
CA SER A 411 -23.02 -52.29 -6.76
C SER A 411 -22.46 -51.47 -5.60
N ASN A 412 -21.80 -50.34 -5.88
CA ASN A 412 -21.12 -49.49 -4.90
C ASN A 412 -21.88 -48.21 -4.56
N LEU A 413 -23.08 -48.01 -5.11
CA LEU A 413 -23.91 -46.85 -4.80
C LEU A 413 -24.36 -46.82 -3.33
N GLY A 414 -24.54 -47.98 -2.71
CA GLY A 414 -24.94 -48.09 -1.29
C GLY A 414 -26.33 -47.51 -1.00
N SER A 415 -26.56 -47.15 0.27
CA SER A 415 -27.84 -46.60 0.77
C SER A 415 -27.65 -45.27 1.53
N PRO A 416 -27.07 -44.23 0.91
CA PRO A 416 -26.96 -42.92 1.54
C PRO A 416 -28.35 -42.27 1.70
N GLY A 417 -28.39 -41.17 2.46
CA GLY A 417 -29.61 -40.37 2.63
C GLY A 417 -30.14 -39.79 1.30
N ASN A 418 -31.44 -39.52 1.26
CA ASN A 418 -32.09 -38.84 0.13
C ASN A 418 -31.40 -37.49 -0.17
N GLY A 419 -31.32 -37.13 -1.46
CA GLY A 419 -30.62 -35.93 -1.93
C GLY A 419 -29.17 -36.16 -2.38
N THR A 420 -28.63 -37.37 -2.20
CA THR A 420 -27.28 -37.73 -2.68
C THR A 420 -27.26 -37.94 -4.20
N ALA A 421 -26.20 -37.46 -4.89
CA ALA A 421 -25.97 -37.70 -6.31
C ALA A 421 -24.56 -38.22 -6.60
N TYR A 422 -24.44 -39.16 -7.54
CA TYR A 422 -23.18 -39.69 -8.07
C TYR A 422 -23.24 -39.83 -9.59
N TYR A 423 -22.09 -39.93 -10.24
CA TYR A 423 -22.04 -40.51 -11.58
C TYR A 423 -21.90 -42.03 -11.44
N CYS A 424 -22.92 -42.78 -11.82
CA CYS A 424 -22.82 -44.23 -11.83
C CYS A 424 -22.20 -44.67 -13.16
N SER A 425 -21.00 -45.26 -13.17
CA SER A 425 -20.27 -45.57 -14.41
C SER A 425 -20.86 -46.71 -15.23
N ASP A 426 -21.68 -47.57 -14.61
CA ASP A 426 -22.27 -48.78 -15.22
C ASP A 426 -23.78 -48.89 -14.97
N CYS A 427 -24.46 -47.79 -14.65
CA CYS A 427 -25.92 -47.79 -14.51
C CYS A 427 -26.64 -47.61 -15.84
N GLN A 428 -27.83 -48.19 -15.93
CA GLN A 428 -28.82 -47.93 -16.98
C GLN A 428 -29.59 -46.63 -16.67
N GLN A 429 -29.96 -45.87 -17.70
CA GLN A 429 -30.77 -44.66 -17.59
C GLN A 429 -32.25 -45.00 -17.40
N THR A 430 -32.63 -45.33 -16.17
CA THR A 430 -33.99 -45.77 -15.80
C THR A 430 -34.46 -45.14 -14.49
N SER A 431 -35.79 -44.99 -14.34
CA SER A 431 -36.43 -44.38 -13.17
C SER A 431 -36.00 -45.03 -11.84
N THR A 432 -35.77 -46.33 -11.85
CA THR A 432 -35.03 -47.07 -10.82
C THR A 432 -33.72 -47.54 -11.42
N CYS A 433 -32.59 -47.14 -10.85
CA CYS A 433 -31.28 -47.54 -11.36
C CYS A 433 -31.13 -49.07 -11.37
N GLY A 434 -30.61 -49.60 -12.48
CA GLY A 434 -30.09 -50.96 -12.60
C GLY A 434 -28.64 -50.91 -13.10
N GLY A 435 -27.84 -51.94 -12.79
CA GLY A 435 -26.48 -52.07 -13.33
C GLY A 435 -26.45 -52.53 -14.80
N SER A 436 -25.25 -52.72 -15.35
CA SER A 436 -25.00 -53.15 -16.74
C SER A 436 -25.36 -52.14 -17.83
N GLY A 437 -25.31 -50.84 -17.53
CA GLY A 437 -25.41 -49.76 -18.52
C GLY A 437 -24.05 -49.15 -18.87
N SER A 438 -24.07 -48.07 -19.65
CA SER A 438 -22.89 -47.28 -20.06
C SER A 438 -22.62 -46.07 -19.16
N GLY A 439 -23.39 -45.95 -18.08
CA GLY A 439 -23.28 -44.91 -17.08
C GLY A 439 -24.46 -43.93 -17.10
N ALA A 440 -24.82 -43.43 -15.92
CA ALA A 440 -25.96 -42.55 -15.71
C ALA A 440 -25.72 -41.62 -14.52
N PHE A 441 -26.39 -40.47 -14.52
CA PHE A 441 -26.47 -39.62 -13.33
C PHE A 441 -27.45 -40.25 -12.33
N ALA A 442 -26.93 -40.75 -11.22
CA ALA A 442 -27.70 -41.45 -10.19
C ALA A 442 -28.04 -40.50 -9.04
N LYS A 443 -29.33 -40.31 -8.75
CA LYS A 443 -29.84 -39.48 -7.63
C LYS A 443 -30.67 -40.32 -6.65
N ARG A 444 -30.48 -40.13 -5.35
CA ARG A 444 -31.20 -40.85 -4.29
C ARG A 444 -32.46 -40.10 -3.90
N ILE A 445 -33.64 -40.68 -4.15
CA ILE A 445 -34.95 -40.07 -3.86
C ILE A 445 -35.85 -41.13 -3.25
N ASN A 446 -36.52 -40.80 -2.13
CA ASN A 446 -37.44 -41.70 -1.43
C ASN A 446 -36.87 -43.10 -1.14
N GLY A 447 -35.58 -43.19 -0.80
CA GLY A 447 -34.90 -44.44 -0.49
C GLY A 447 -34.54 -45.30 -1.71
N ALA A 448 -34.75 -44.81 -2.94
CA ALA A 448 -34.39 -45.50 -4.18
C ALA A 448 -33.41 -44.68 -5.01
N TRP A 449 -32.59 -45.35 -5.82
CA TRP A 449 -31.74 -44.70 -6.81
C TRP A 449 -32.53 -44.50 -8.11
N SER A 450 -32.51 -43.29 -8.64
CA SER A 450 -33.09 -42.92 -9.92
C SER A 450 -31.99 -42.47 -10.87
N CYS A 451 -31.95 -43.03 -12.08
CA CYS A 451 -30.86 -42.83 -13.04
C CYS A 451 -31.35 -42.12 -14.30
N ASN A 452 -30.64 -41.07 -14.68
CA ASN A 452 -30.92 -40.25 -15.85
C ASN A 452 -29.75 -40.24 -16.83
#